data_AF-A0A520BDA1-F1
#
_entry.id   AF-A0A520BDA1-F1
#
_cell.length_a   1.000
_cell.length_b   1.000
_cell.length_c   1.000
_cell.angle_alpha   90.00
_cell.angle_beta   90.00
_cell.angle_gamma   90.00
#
_symmetry.space_group_name_H-M   'P 1'
#
loop_
_entity.id
_entity.type
_entity.pdbx_description
1 polymer ?
#
loop_
_entity_poly.entity_id
_entity_poly.type
_entity_poly.pdbx_seq_one_letter_code
_entity_poly.pdbx_strand_id
1 'polypeptide(L)'
;MGKVIAAKAATERVETMPKSNMARNKNLIKDIFSGVQESKHMVGHLKYLVDDGHNKYKISYSETDNVADYNDVINGDLIPNYETSNHFQYQEIINAAYVNFNKSYKRFSFQTGLRLETTISKGNQLGNIVKPASQFKRDYTNLFPTVYVMYKLDSIGNNQLVANYGKRINRPYYQDLNPFLSPLDKFTFYSGNPYLNPSFGHNVELSYRYKGIFSSTLSYGKSKDDINETIEIRDEIYYSSPGNIGKSQFLSLVIQSDFDVTKWFSTSLFSEIAHMDFESKLFTERLQSSGTFYFLSATNRFKIDKKWYLR
;
A
#
# COMPACT_ATOMS: atom_id res chain seq x y z
N MET A 1 5.44 -5.95 -16.73
CA MET A 1 4.90 -7.00 -17.63
C MET A 1 3.37 -7.19 -17.54
N GLY A 2 2.69 -6.82 -16.44
CA GLY A 2 1.23 -6.96 -16.31
C GLY A 2 0.35 -6.06 -17.21
N LYS A 3 0.87 -4.91 -17.69
CA LYS A 3 0.11 -3.98 -18.55
C LYS A 3 -0.18 -4.52 -19.96
N VAL A 4 0.56 -5.52 -20.43
CA VAL A 4 0.49 -5.97 -21.85
C VAL A 4 -0.54 -7.09 -22.05
N ILE A 5 -0.89 -7.84 -21.00
CA ILE A 5 -1.77 -9.02 -21.11
C ILE A 5 -3.25 -8.59 -21.05
N ALA A 6 -3.60 -7.59 -20.24
CA ALA A 6 -4.95 -7.03 -20.17
C ALA A 6 -5.44 -6.41 -21.50
N ALA A 7 -4.51 -5.90 -22.32
CA ALA A 7 -4.84 -5.30 -23.61
C ALA A 7 -5.30 -6.34 -24.65
N LYS A 8 -4.84 -7.60 -24.55
CA LYS A 8 -5.04 -8.62 -25.59
C LYS A 8 -6.39 -9.34 -25.48
N ALA A 9 -6.91 -9.55 -24.27
CA ALA A 9 -8.24 -10.14 -24.06
C ALA A 9 -9.39 -9.16 -24.37
N ALA A 10 -9.11 -7.85 -24.34
CA ALA A 10 -10.07 -6.80 -24.66
C ALA A 10 -10.37 -6.72 -26.18
N THR A 11 -9.39 -7.00 -27.03
CA THR A 11 -9.49 -6.77 -28.47
C THR A 11 -10.45 -7.73 -29.17
N GLU A 12 -10.59 -8.97 -28.67
CA GLU A 12 -11.42 -10.02 -29.30
C GLU A 12 -12.94 -9.85 -29.05
N ARG A 13 -13.35 -9.00 -28.08
CA ARG A 13 -14.79 -8.76 -27.78
C ARG A 13 -15.40 -7.53 -28.47
N VAL A 14 -14.59 -6.67 -29.08
CA VAL A 14 -15.05 -5.41 -29.69
C VAL A 14 -15.75 -5.63 -31.05
N GLU A 15 -15.49 -6.74 -31.74
CA GLU A 15 -16.01 -6.96 -33.10
C GLU A 15 -17.51 -7.26 -33.20
N THR A 16 -18.24 -7.44 -32.08
CA THR A 16 -19.62 -7.97 -32.12
C THR A 16 -20.73 -7.06 -31.56
N MET A 17 -20.50 -5.76 -31.32
CA MET A 17 -21.51 -4.88 -30.69
C MET A 17 -22.31 -3.95 -31.64
N PRO A 18 -23.62 -3.69 -31.39
CA PRO A 18 -24.46 -2.87 -32.27
C PRO A 18 -24.21 -1.36 -32.16
N LYS A 19 -24.16 -0.67 -33.30
CA LYS A 19 -23.84 0.78 -33.47
C LYS A 19 -24.75 1.77 -32.72
N SER A 20 -25.92 1.36 -32.22
CA SER A 20 -26.87 2.25 -31.54
C SER A 20 -26.43 2.68 -30.13
N ASN A 21 -25.62 1.86 -29.45
CA ASN A 21 -25.09 2.20 -28.12
C ASN A 21 -23.91 3.22 -28.20
N MET A 22 -23.21 3.29 -29.34
CA MET A 22 -22.08 4.20 -29.54
C MET A 22 -22.47 5.69 -29.53
N ALA A 23 -23.65 6.06 -30.02
CA ALA A 23 -24.07 7.46 -30.11
C ALA A 23 -24.44 8.06 -28.75
N ARG A 24 -25.02 7.25 -27.86
CA ARG A 24 -25.41 7.67 -26.50
C ARG A 24 -24.18 7.87 -25.61
N ASN A 25 -23.17 7.02 -25.74
CA ASN A 25 -21.92 7.11 -24.99
C ASN A 25 -21.06 8.32 -25.39
N LYS A 26 -21.04 8.69 -26.68
CA LYS A 26 -20.23 9.83 -27.17
C LYS A 26 -20.66 11.19 -26.62
N ASN A 27 -21.96 11.41 -26.41
CA ASN A 27 -22.45 12.67 -25.84
C ASN A 27 -22.17 12.74 -24.33
N LEU A 28 -22.40 11.65 -23.59
CA LEU A 28 -22.03 11.52 -22.17
C LEU A 28 -20.53 11.84 -21.92
N ILE A 29 -19.62 11.31 -22.74
CA ILE A 29 -18.17 11.52 -22.58
C ILE A 29 -17.74 12.97 -22.88
N LYS A 30 -18.43 13.67 -23.79
CA LYS A 30 -18.07 15.04 -24.16
C LYS A 30 -18.45 16.05 -23.07
N ASP A 31 -19.54 15.80 -22.37
CA ASP A 31 -20.08 16.68 -21.33
C ASP A 31 -19.29 16.52 -20.00
N ILE A 32 -18.91 15.29 -19.63
CA ILE A 32 -18.13 14.98 -18.41
C ILE A 32 -16.80 15.76 -18.31
N PHE A 33 -16.13 16.01 -19.44
CA PHE A 33 -14.84 16.74 -19.47
C PHE A 33 -14.98 18.24 -19.73
N SER A 34 -16.21 18.75 -19.89
CA SER A 34 -16.48 20.18 -20.06
C SER A 34 -16.74 20.92 -18.74
N GLY A 35 -16.87 20.17 -17.64
CA GLY A 35 -17.33 20.68 -16.35
C GLY A 35 -16.25 21.34 -15.49
N VAL A 36 -16.70 22.22 -14.60
CA VAL A 36 -15.87 22.83 -13.55
C VAL A 36 -15.97 21.96 -12.29
N GLN A 37 -14.81 21.56 -11.76
CA GLN A 37 -14.70 20.75 -10.55
C GLN A 37 -14.33 21.62 -9.34
N GLU A 38 -15.14 21.57 -8.29
CA GLU A 38 -14.75 22.03 -6.95
C GLU A 38 -14.75 20.84 -5.98
N SER A 39 -13.56 20.49 -5.46
CA SER A 39 -13.42 19.46 -4.44
C SER A 39 -13.02 20.06 -3.10
N LYS A 40 -13.86 19.91 -2.07
CA LYS A 40 -13.51 20.27 -0.69
C LYS A 40 -13.22 19.00 0.10
N HIS A 41 -12.05 18.96 0.72
CA HIS A 41 -11.61 17.86 1.57
C HIS A 41 -11.36 18.42 2.98
N MET A 42 -12.16 18.01 3.95
CA MET A 42 -11.86 18.24 5.36
C MET A 42 -11.39 16.94 5.99
N VAL A 43 -10.15 16.94 6.49
CA VAL A 43 -9.56 15.79 7.15
C VAL A 43 -9.26 16.16 8.60
N GLY A 44 -9.92 15.47 9.52
CA GLY A 44 -9.69 15.58 10.96
C GLY A 44 -8.89 14.37 11.46
N HIS A 45 -7.85 14.62 12.26
CA HIS A 45 -7.09 13.56 12.91
C HIS A 45 -6.88 13.88 14.39
N LEU A 46 -7.30 12.96 15.27
CA LEU A 46 -6.99 13.01 16.71
C LEU A 46 -6.25 11.73 17.11
N LYS A 47 -5.18 11.89 17.88
CA LYS A 47 -4.38 10.77 18.37
C LYS A 47 -4.09 10.95 19.85
N TYR A 48 -4.48 9.97 20.65
CA TYR A 48 -4.15 9.90 22.07
C TYR A 48 -3.21 8.72 22.32
N LEU A 49 -2.21 8.93 23.18
CA LEU A 49 -1.19 7.94 23.50
C LEU A 49 -0.84 7.99 24.99
N VAL A 50 -0.84 6.82 25.62
CA VAL A 50 -0.25 6.58 26.94
C VAL A 50 0.82 5.52 26.76
N ASP A 51 2.02 5.75 27.31
CA ASP A 51 3.18 4.88 27.16
C ASP A 51 4.00 4.89 28.45
N ASP A 52 4.12 3.74 29.11
CA ASP A 52 4.93 3.57 30.32
C ASP A 52 6.29 2.89 30.05
N GLY A 53 6.62 2.67 28.78
CA GLY A 53 7.82 1.97 28.32
C GLY A 53 7.64 0.46 28.09
N HIS A 54 6.66 -0.18 28.75
CA HIS A 54 6.34 -1.60 28.60
C HIS A 54 4.95 -1.81 28.00
N ASN A 55 3.98 -1.08 28.51
CA ASN A 55 2.61 -1.04 28.05
C ASN A 55 2.36 0.27 27.32
N LYS A 56 1.62 0.18 26.23
CA LYS A 56 1.18 1.34 25.48
C LYS A 56 -0.28 1.20 25.13
N TYR A 57 -1.00 2.30 25.18
CA TYR A 57 -2.35 2.41 24.66
C TYR A 57 -2.44 3.56 23.66
N LYS A 58 -3.11 3.32 22.55
CA LYS A 58 -3.31 4.29 21.47
C LYS A 58 -4.76 4.31 21.04
N ILE A 59 -5.33 5.51 20.97
CA ILE A 59 -6.57 5.77 20.23
C ILE A 59 -6.22 6.67 19.06
N SER A 60 -6.72 6.32 17.87
CA SER A 60 -6.65 7.15 16.67
C SER A 60 -8.07 7.36 16.16
N TYR A 61 -8.46 8.61 15.92
CA TYR A 61 -9.67 8.97 15.20
C TYR A 61 -9.28 9.68 13.92
N SER A 62 -9.92 9.32 12.82
CA SER A 62 -9.82 10.02 11.55
C SER A 62 -11.20 10.20 10.96
N GLU A 63 -11.42 11.39 10.41
CA GLU A 63 -12.63 11.74 9.68
C GLU A 63 -12.24 12.38 8.35
N THR A 64 -12.98 12.05 7.32
CA THR A 64 -12.83 12.64 5.99
C THR A 64 -14.21 12.97 5.47
N ASP A 65 -14.42 14.25 5.19
CA ASP A 65 -15.59 14.73 4.47
C ASP A 65 -15.13 15.21 3.09
N ASN A 66 -15.57 14.52 2.04
CA ASN A 66 -15.28 14.87 0.65
C ASN A 66 -16.57 15.25 -0.06
N VAL A 67 -16.62 16.49 -0.50
CA VAL A 67 -17.63 17.00 -1.42
C VAL A 67 -16.95 17.22 -2.76
N ALA A 68 -17.47 16.58 -3.80
CA ALA A 68 -17.04 16.73 -5.17
C ALA A 68 -18.24 17.21 -5.99
N ASP A 69 -18.30 18.52 -6.25
CA ASP A 69 -19.37 19.14 -7.00
C ASP A 69 -18.89 19.41 -8.43
N TYR A 70 -19.58 18.81 -9.39
CA TYR A 70 -19.33 19.00 -10.82
C TYR A 70 -20.55 19.65 -11.45
N ASN A 71 -20.28 20.58 -12.36
CA ASN A 71 -21.32 21.23 -13.15
C ASN A 71 -20.99 21.10 -14.64
N ASP A 72 -21.99 20.79 -15.45
CA ASP A 72 -21.91 20.90 -16.91
C ASP A 72 -22.08 22.36 -17.32
N VAL A 73 -21.42 22.78 -18.40
CA VAL A 73 -21.61 24.12 -18.99
C VAL A 73 -22.52 23.99 -20.20
N ILE A 74 -23.79 24.34 -20.05
CA ILE A 74 -24.77 24.30 -21.14
C ILE A 74 -25.17 25.74 -21.47
N ASN A 75 -24.86 26.19 -22.70
CA ASN A 75 -25.12 27.56 -23.17
C ASN A 75 -24.48 28.67 -22.31
N GLY A 76 -23.40 28.37 -21.58
CA GLY A 76 -22.72 29.31 -20.67
C GLY A 76 -23.21 29.28 -19.23
N ASP A 77 -24.28 28.52 -18.95
CA ASP A 77 -24.81 28.31 -17.60
C ASP A 77 -24.21 27.05 -16.97
N LEU A 78 -23.91 27.12 -15.67
CA LEU A 78 -23.47 25.99 -14.87
C LEU A 78 -24.68 25.21 -14.36
N ILE A 79 -24.79 23.94 -14.77
CA ILE A 79 -25.87 23.03 -14.35
C ILE A 79 -25.25 21.87 -13.56
N PRO A 80 -25.72 21.56 -12.34
CA PRO A 80 -25.17 20.46 -11.55
C PRO A 80 -25.23 19.12 -12.28
N ASN A 81 -24.08 18.45 -12.38
CA ASN A 81 -23.96 17.11 -12.92
C ASN A 81 -23.99 16.09 -11.77
N TYR A 82 -25.19 15.58 -11.47
CA TYR A 82 -25.38 14.62 -10.37
C TYR A 82 -24.84 13.22 -10.67
N GLU A 83 -24.52 12.89 -11.93
CA GLU A 83 -23.89 11.62 -12.27
C GLU A 83 -22.42 11.58 -11.85
N THR A 84 -21.74 12.74 -11.92
CA THR A 84 -20.34 12.92 -11.55
C THR A 84 -20.13 13.72 -10.26
N SER A 85 -21.18 14.21 -9.59
CA SER A 85 -21.08 14.82 -8.25
C SER A 85 -21.28 13.83 -7.11
N ASN A 86 -20.55 14.04 -6.01
CA ASN A 86 -20.55 13.16 -4.85
C ASN A 86 -20.37 13.86 -3.52
N HIS A 87 -20.89 13.25 -2.46
CA HIS A 87 -20.56 13.59 -1.09
C HIS A 87 -20.34 12.30 -0.29
N PHE A 88 -19.08 12.00 0.02
CA PHE A 88 -18.69 10.79 0.75
C PHE A 88 -17.97 11.13 2.05
N GLN A 89 -18.58 10.70 3.15
CA GLN A 89 -18.06 10.86 4.51
C GLN A 89 -17.48 9.52 4.99
N TYR A 90 -16.30 9.56 5.60
CA TYR A 90 -15.66 8.39 6.19
C TYR A 90 -15.14 8.71 7.59
N GLN A 91 -15.38 7.81 8.53
CA GLN A 91 -14.92 7.90 9.90
C GLN A 91 -14.26 6.58 10.30
N GLU A 92 -13.12 6.66 10.98
CA GLU A 92 -12.40 5.50 11.48
C GLU A 92 -11.87 5.77 12.89
N ILE A 93 -12.08 4.79 13.78
CA ILE A 93 -11.51 4.74 15.12
C ILE A 93 -10.66 3.47 15.22
N ILE A 94 -9.40 3.65 15.61
CA ILE A 94 -8.49 2.54 15.91
C ILE A 94 -8.11 2.61 17.39
N ASN A 95 -8.45 1.56 18.13
CA ASN A 95 -8.02 1.35 19.50
C ASN A 95 -6.93 0.28 19.52
N ALA A 96 -5.77 0.57 20.09
CA ALA A 96 -4.67 -0.37 20.15
C ALA A 96 -4.04 -0.43 21.54
N ALA A 97 -3.87 -1.64 22.05
CA ALA A 97 -3.14 -1.94 23.28
C ALA A 97 -1.89 -2.74 22.95
N TYR A 98 -0.78 -2.44 23.61
CA TYR A 98 0.53 -3.05 23.36
C TYR A 98 1.11 -3.52 24.69
N VAL A 99 1.72 -4.70 24.67
CA VAL A 99 2.56 -5.22 25.75
C VAL A 99 3.90 -5.58 25.13
N ASN A 100 4.99 -5.01 25.66
CA ASN A 100 6.35 -5.24 25.18
C ASN A 100 7.25 -5.75 26.30
N PHE A 101 8.09 -6.72 25.97
CA PHE A 101 9.07 -7.30 26.88
C PHE A 101 10.46 -7.21 26.26
N ASN A 102 11.38 -6.60 27.01
CA ASN A 102 12.77 -6.44 26.61
C ASN A 102 13.66 -7.03 27.70
N LYS A 103 14.46 -8.04 27.36
CA LYS A 103 15.40 -8.65 28.31
C LYS A 103 16.66 -9.10 27.62
N SER A 104 17.79 -8.67 28.17
CA SER A 104 19.09 -9.21 27.82
C SER A 104 19.53 -10.21 28.90
N TYR A 105 19.96 -11.39 28.49
CA TYR A 105 20.47 -12.43 29.37
C TYR A 105 21.68 -13.11 28.73
N LYS A 106 22.85 -12.99 29.38
CA LYS A 106 24.13 -13.47 28.85
C LYS A 106 24.36 -12.95 27.42
N ARG A 107 24.47 -13.86 26.45
CA ARG A 107 24.71 -13.58 25.03
C ARG A 107 23.43 -13.31 24.25
N PHE A 108 22.26 -13.43 24.86
CA PHE A 108 20.97 -13.20 24.21
C PHE A 108 20.39 -11.83 24.55
N SER A 109 19.74 -11.22 23.58
CA SER A 109 18.85 -10.06 23.76
C SER A 109 17.52 -10.37 23.10
N PHE A 110 16.46 -10.32 23.89
CA PHE A 110 15.10 -10.58 23.46
C PHE A 110 14.30 -9.28 23.49
N GLN A 111 13.60 -8.99 22.41
CA GLN A 111 12.57 -7.95 22.36
C GLN A 111 11.32 -8.58 21.74
N THR A 112 10.28 -8.77 22.53
CA THR A 112 9.02 -9.34 22.07
C THR A 112 7.89 -8.37 22.37
N GLY A 113 6.89 -8.36 21.50
CA GLY A 113 5.74 -7.47 21.64
C GLY A 113 4.47 -8.14 21.16
N LEU A 114 3.36 -7.75 21.75
CA LEU A 114 2.03 -8.11 21.28
C LEU A 114 1.17 -6.85 21.25
N ARG A 115 0.62 -6.56 20.08
CA ARG A 115 -0.39 -5.51 19.90
C ARG A 115 -1.74 -6.14 19.61
N LEU A 116 -2.75 -5.79 20.40
CA LEU A 116 -4.16 -6.01 20.11
C LEU A 116 -4.73 -4.71 19.54
N GLU A 117 -5.41 -4.79 18.41
CA GLU A 117 -5.99 -3.62 17.76
C GLU A 117 -7.42 -3.90 17.31
N THR A 118 -8.33 -3.00 17.64
CA THR A 118 -9.72 -2.98 17.15
C THR A 118 -9.90 -1.75 16.27
N THR A 119 -10.33 -1.96 15.03
CA THR A 119 -10.72 -0.89 14.11
C THR A 119 -12.23 -0.90 13.95
N ILE A 120 -12.84 0.29 14.01
CA ILE A 120 -14.25 0.56 13.74
C ILE A 120 -14.28 1.64 12.67
N SER A 121 -14.90 1.34 11.53
CA SER A 121 -14.96 2.27 10.40
C SER A 121 -16.38 2.36 9.86
N LYS A 122 -16.75 3.55 9.39
CA LYS A 122 -18.03 3.83 8.77
C LYS A 122 -17.81 4.70 7.54
N GLY A 123 -18.43 4.33 6.43
CA GLY A 123 -18.53 5.18 5.25
C GLY A 123 -20.00 5.51 4.98
N ASN A 124 -20.27 6.75 4.61
CA ASN A 124 -21.59 7.25 4.29
C ASN A 124 -21.51 8.08 3.01
N GLN A 125 -22.05 7.53 1.93
CA GLN A 125 -22.30 8.25 0.69
C GLN A 125 -23.70 8.85 0.80
N LEU A 126 -23.80 10.17 0.86
CA LEU A 126 -25.07 10.86 1.11
C LEU A 126 -26.04 10.78 -0.08
N GLY A 127 -25.56 10.30 -1.24
CA GLY A 127 -26.37 10.20 -2.45
C GLY A 127 -26.69 11.57 -3.04
N ASN A 128 -27.55 11.58 -4.05
CA ASN A 128 -28.10 12.78 -4.68
C ASN A 128 -29.41 12.40 -5.43
N ILE A 129 -29.92 13.29 -6.27
CA ILE A 129 -31.19 13.07 -6.98
C ILE A 129 -31.17 11.89 -7.98
N VAL A 130 -30.00 11.45 -8.45
CA VAL A 130 -29.86 10.33 -9.41
C VAL A 130 -29.19 9.08 -8.79
N LYS A 131 -28.45 9.22 -7.69
CA LYS A 131 -27.78 8.11 -6.99
C LYS A 131 -28.25 7.98 -5.55
N PRO A 132 -28.76 6.80 -5.11
CA PRO A 132 -29.22 6.62 -3.75
C PRO A 132 -28.07 6.74 -2.75
N ALA A 133 -28.39 7.17 -1.53
CA ALA A 133 -27.46 7.15 -0.43
C ALA A 133 -27.04 5.69 -0.11
N SER A 134 -25.78 5.50 0.29
CA SER A 134 -25.26 4.20 0.69
C SER A 134 -24.38 4.33 1.92
N GLN A 135 -24.37 3.31 2.77
CA GLN A 135 -23.53 3.30 3.96
C GLN A 135 -22.92 1.93 4.18
N PHE A 136 -21.72 1.90 4.74
CA PHE A 136 -21.09 0.68 5.22
C PHE A 136 -20.50 0.89 6.61
N LYS A 137 -20.46 -0.19 7.39
CA LYS A 137 -19.74 -0.26 8.65
C LYS A 137 -18.84 -1.48 8.61
N ARG A 138 -17.59 -1.32 9.07
CA ARG A 138 -16.62 -2.42 9.17
C ARG A 138 -15.90 -2.34 10.49
N ASP A 139 -16.00 -3.44 11.24
CA ASP A 139 -15.38 -3.62 12.55
C ASP A 139 -14.51 -4.88 12.52
N TYR A 140 -13.26 -4.79 12.97
CA TYR A 140 -12.39 -5.96 13.10
C TYR A 140 -11.37 -5.80 14.21
N THR A 141 -11.02 -6.93 14.82
CA THR A 141 -10.01 -7.02 15.88
C THR A 141 -8.89 -7.96 15.46
N ASN A 142 -7.64 -7.54 15.62
CA ASN A 142 -6.47 -8.29 15.20
C ASN A 142 -5.35 -8.24 16.24
N LEU A 143 -4.61 -9.35 16.32
CA LEU A 143 -3.35 -9.45 17.05
C LEU A 143 -2.17 -9.30 16.10
N PHE A 144 -1.14 -8.61 16.59
CA PHE A 144 0.11 -8.31 15.90
C PHE A 144 1.30 -8.63 16.80
N PRO A 145 1.78 -9.88 16.78
CA PRO A 145 2.99 -10.26 17.48
C PRO A 145 4.24 -9.72 16.77
N THR A 146 5.25 -9.39 17.57
CA THR A 146 6.60 -9.08 17.12
C THR A 146 7.61 -9.85 17.97
N VAL A 147 8.63 -10.39 17.32
CA VAL A 147 9.72 -11.11 17.98
C VAL A 147 11.03 -10.64 17.37
N TYR A 148 11.98 -10.28 18.22
CA TYR A 148 13.35 -9.96 17.89
C TYR A 148 14.24 -10.72 18.87
N VAL A 149 15.17 -11.51 18.33
CA VAL A 149 16.16 -12.22 19.13
C VAL A 149 17.52 -11.95 18.53
N MET A 150 18.43 -11.42 19.34
CA MET A 150 19.82 -11.26 18.98
C MET A 150 20.69 -12.17 19.85
N TYR A 151 21.56 -12.94 19.21
CA TYR A 151 22.57 -13.77 19.85
C TYR A 151 23.96 -13.27 19.48
N LYS A 152 24.78 -12.96 20.50
CA LYS A 152 26.21 -12.67 20.34
C LYS A 152 26.96 -14.00 20.19
N LEU A 153 27.51 -14.26 19.01
CA LEU A 153 28.25 -15.50 18.71
C LEU A 153 29.60 -15.55 19.43
N ASP A 154 30.19 -14.39 19.74
CA ASP A 154 31.42 -14.25 20.51
C ASP A 154 31.23 -13.37 21.76
N SER A 155 32.22 -13.42 22.67
CA SER A 155 32.18 -12.70 23.94
C SER A 155 32.38 -11.19 23.81
N ILE A 156 33.06 -10.72 22.76
CA ILE A 156 33.30 -9.28 22.52
C ILE A 156 32.14 -8.62 21.75
N GLY A 157 31.19 -9.42 21.25
CA GLY A 157 29.95 -8.97 20.61
C GLY A 157 30.10 -8.55 19.14
N ASN A 158 31.20 -8.94 18.49
CA ASN A 158 31.49 -8.55 17.11
C ASN A 158 30.65 -9.31 16.10
N ASN A 159 30.29 -10.54 16.38
CA ASN A 159 29.52 -11.43 15.53
C ASN A 159 28.15 -11.61 16.18
N GLN A 160 27.10 -11.24 15.46
CA GLN A 160 25.73 -11.29 15.97
C GLN A 160 24.84 -11.99 14.97
N LEU A 161 24.02 -12.91 15.46
CA LEU A 161 22.90 -13.47 14.72
C LEU A 161 21.61 -12.84 15.23
N VAL A 162 20.78 -12.33 14.34
CA VAL A 162 19.52 -11.64 14.66
C VAL A 162 18.39 -12.32 13.91
N ALA A 163 17.37 -12.77 14.63
CA ALA A 163 16.15 -13.31 14.06
C ALA A 163 14.97 -12.39 14.39
N ASN A 164 14.18 -12.04 13.37
CA ASN A 164 13.02 -11.17 13.49
C ASN A 164 11.78 -11.84 12.92
N TYR A 165 10.64 -11.55 13.54
CA TYR A 165 9.32 -11.85 13.01
C TYR A 165 8.33 -10.74 13.32
N GLY A 166 7.45 -10.43 12.37
CA GLY A 166 6.35 -9.51 12.60
C GLY A 166 5.18 -9.71 11.65
N LYS A 167 3.97 -9.52 12.19
CA LYS A 167 2.75 -9.36 11.41
C LYS A 167 2.45 -7.88 11.18
N ARG A 168 2.13 -7.50 9.95
CA ARG A 168 1.77 -6.13 9.53
C ARG A 168 0.37 -6.12 8.92
N ILE A 169 -0.27 -4.95 8.92
CA ILE A 169 -1.57 -4.68 8.30
C ILE A 169 -1.40 -3.51 7.34
N ASN A 170 -1.92 -3.66 6.12
CA ASN A 170 -2.08 -2.58 5.16
C ASN A 170 -3.58 -2.26 5.04
N ARG A 171 -3.96 -1.01 5.30
CA ARG A 171 -5.37 -0.58 5.25
C ARG A 171 -5.65 0.10 3.92
N PRO A 172 -6.85 -0.06 3.35
CA PRO A 172 -7.27 0.75 2.21
C PRO A 172 -7.16 2.24 2.54
N TYR A 173 -6.71 3.04 1.59
CA TYR A 173 -6.81 4.48 1.71
C TYR A 173 -8.27 4.90 1.53
N TYR A 174 -8.62 6.10 2.03
CA TYR A 174 -9.94 6.67 1.83
C TYR A 174 -10.37 6.69 0.35
N GLN A 175 -9.45 7.06 -0.55
CA GLN A 175 -9.69 7.08 -2.00
C GLN A 175 -9.99 5.70 -2.57
N ASP A 176 -9.44 4.64 -1.97
CA ASP A 176 -9.72 3.26 -2.37
C ASP A 176 -11.12 2.82 -1.93
N LEU A 177 -11.73 3.49 -0.95
CA LEU A 177 -13.05 3.16 -0.41
C LEU A 177 -14.18 3.99 -1.04
N ASN A 178 -13.87 5.17 -1.57
CA ASN A 178 -14.86 6.08 -2.14
C ASN A 178 -15.48 5.47 -3.41
N PRO A 179 -16.76 5.01 -3.38
CA PRO A 179 -17.39 4.28 -4.49
C PRO A 179 -17.74 5.16 -5.70
N PHE A 180 -17.27 6.41 -5.69
CA PHE A 180 -17.69 7.38 -6.65
C PHE A 180 -16.86 7.33 -7.94
N LEU A 181 -17.56 7.50 -9.05
CA LEU A 181 -16.98 7.43 -10.37
C LEU A 181 -16.27 8.74 -10.71
N SER A 182 -14.95 8.74 -10.66
CA SER A 182 -14.11 9.85 -11.09
C SER A 182 -13.58 9.60 -12.50
N PRO A 183 -13.77 10.52 -13.46
CA PRO A 183 -13.12 10.41 -14.76
C PRO A 183 -11.60 10.55 -14.61
N LEU A 184 -10.83 9.61 -15.15
CA LEU A 184 -9.37 9.71 -15.29
C LEU A 184 -8.99 10.25 -16.67
N ASP A 185 -9.65 9.73 -17.71
CA ASP A 185 -9.53 10.18 -19.09
C ASP A 185 -10.84 9.88 -19.86
N LYS A 186 -10.89 10.22 -21.15
CA LYS A 186 -12.10 10.09 -22.00
C LYS A 186 -12.68 8.68 -22.05
N PHE A 187 -11.87 7.65 -21.82
CA PHE A 187 -12.26 6.26 -21.87
C PHE A 187 -12.08 5.54 -20.53
N THR A 188 -11.50 6.18 -19.52
CA THR A 188 -11.19 5.55 -18.24
C THR A 188 -11.84 6.29 -17.08
N PHE A 189 -12.58 5.55 -16.28
CA PHE A 189 -13.11 6.01 -15.00
C PHE A 189 -12.50 5.21 -13.86
N TYR A 190 -12.24 5.86 -12.73
CA TYR A 190 -11.87 5.23 -11.49
C TYR A 190 -13.06 5.22 -10.53
N SER A 191 -13.26 4.12 -9.84
CA SER A 191 -14.17 4.02 -8.70
C SER A 191 -13.49 3.26 -7.59
N GLY A 192 -13.47 3.82 -6.38
CA GLY A 192 -13.10 3.04 -5.20
C GLY A 192 -14.10 1.91 -4.94
N ASN A 193 -13.75 1.08 -3.97
CA ASN A 193 -14.50 -0.09 -3.55
C ASN A 193 -14.69 -0.05 -2.02
N PRO A 194 -15.89 0.29 -1.52
CA PRO A 194 -16.17 0.38 -0.09
C PRO A 194 -16.06 -0.98 0.62
N TYR A 195 -16.07 -2.07 -0.14
CA TYR A 195 -15.99 -3.44 0.36
C TYR A 195 -14.54 -3.92 0.58
N LEU A 196 -13.53 -3.08 0.36
CA LEU A 196 -12.14 -3.47 0.61
C LEU A 196 -11.87 -3.81 2.07
N ASN A 197 -11.23 -4.95 2.29
CA ASN A 197 -10.69 -5.37 3.55
C ASN A 197 -9.21 -4.95 3.67
N PRO A 198 -8.65 -4.91 4.89
CA PRO A 198 -7.21 -4.77 5.06
C PRO A 198 -6.45 -6.00 4.55
N SER A 199 -5.25 -5.78 4.00
CA SER A 199 -4.26 -6.84 3.74
C SER A 199 -3.42 -7.12 4.98
N PHE A 200 -3.01 -8.38 5.14
CA PHE A 200 -2.12 -8.79 6.23
C PHE A 200 -0.87 -9.45 5.69
N GLY A 201 0.28 -9.00 6.20
CA GLY A 201 1.60 -9.51 5.84
C GLY A 201 2.32 -10.13 7.03
N HIS A 202 3.06 -11.20 6.80
CA HIS A 202 4.00 -11.79 7.74
C HIS A 202 5.41 -11.70 7.17
N ASN A 203 6.37 -11.25 7.98
CA ASN A 203 7.77 -11.16 7.59
C ASN A 203 8.63 -11.88 8.62
N VAL A 204 9.57 -12.69 8.15
CA VAL A 204 10.60 -13.38 8.93
C VAL A 204 11.95 -12.98 8.36
N GLU A 205 12.88 -12.61 9.22
CA GLU A 205 14.23 -12.22 8.82
C GLU A 205 15.28 -12.92 9.69
N LEU A 206 16.39 -13.30 9.06
CA LEU A 206 17.58 -13.79 9.73
C LEU A 206 18.79 -13.00 9.24
N SER A 207 19.43 -12.26 10.13
CA SER A 207 20.60 -11.43 9.82
C SER A 207 21.84 -11.92 10.57
N TYR A 208 22.94 -12.07 9.86
CA TYR A 208 24.27 -12.08 10.46
C TYR A 208 24.88 -10.69 10.37
N ARG A 209 25.49 -10.20 11.45
CA ARG A 209 26.14 -8.89 11.53
C ARG A 209 27.54 -9.06 12.09
N TYR A 210 28.51 -8.41 11.44
CA TYR A 210 29.90 -8.38 11.87
C TYR A 210 30.38 -6.95 12.08
N LYS A 211 30.73 -6.60 13.32
CA LYS A 211 31.33 -5.31 13.76
C LYS A 211 30.60 -4.04 13.31
N GLY A 212 29.36 -4.15 12.86
CA GLY A 212 28.63 -3.05 12.22
C GLY A 212 29.15 -2.66 10.82
N ILE A 213 30.14 -3.38 10.28
CA ILE A 213 30.73 -3.15 8.95
C ILE A 213 30.23 -4.13 7.90
N PHE A 214 29.61 -5.24 8.30
CA PHE A 214 29.08 -6.23 7.39
C PHE A 214 27.76 -6.73 7.93
N SER A 215 26.78 -6.88 7.05
CA SER A 215 25.57 -7.63 7.35
C SER A 215 25.10 -8.44 6.15
N SER A 216 24.52 -9.60 6.45
CA SER A 216 23.85 -10.46 5.47
C SER A 216 22.50 -10.83 6.05
N THR A 217 21.41 -10.47 5.38
CA THR A 217 20.04 -10.68 5.84
C THR A 217 19.26 -11.49 4.83
N LEU A 218 18.74 -12.63 5.27
CA LEU A 218 17.77 -13.42 4.54
C LEU A 218 16.37 -13.07 5.04
N SER A 219 15.48 -12.65 4.15
CA SER A 219 14.12 -12.25 4.49
C SER A 219 13.11 -13.06 3.69
N TYR A 220 12.07 -13.54 4.35
CA TYR A 220 10.91 -14.15 3.72
C TYR A 220 9.66 -13.39 4.15
N GLY A 221 8.85 -13.00 3.17
CA GLY A 221 7.58 -12.34 3.41
C GLY A 221 6.45 -13.00 2.66
N LYS A 222 5.26 -12.95 3.24
CA LYS A 222 4.01 -13.33 2.57
C LYS A 222 2.89 -12.38 2.94
N SER A 223 2.05 -12.03 1.97
CA SER A 223 0.84 -11.23 2.15
C SER A 223 -0.34 -11.87 1.43
N LYS A 224 -1.54 -11.57 1.93
CA LYS A 224 -2.80 -11.99 1.34
C LYS A 224 -3.79 -10.85 1.36
N ASP A 225 -4.77 -10.94 0.48
CA ASP A 225 -5.83 -9.96 0.34
C ASP A 225 -5.26 -8.58 -0.04
N ASP A 226 -4.14 -8.57 -0.78
CA ASP A 226 -3.48 -7.35 -1.23
C ASP A 226 -4.40 -6.57 -2.15
N ILE A 227 -4.47 -5.27 -1.87
CA ILE A 227 -5.30 -4.32 -2.60
C ILE A 227 -4.55 -3.98 -3.89
N ASN A 228 -5.10 -4.43 -5.01
CA ASN A 228 -4.58 -4.13 -6.34
C ASN A 228 -5.70 -3.60 -7.22
N GLU A 229 -5.32 -2.74 -8.15
CA GLU A 229 -6.24 -2.18 -9.13
C GLU A 229 -6.63 -3.23 -10.18
N THR A 230 -7.92 -3.29 -10.49
CA THR A 230 -8.50 -4.08 -11.59
C THR A 230 -9.12 -3.14 -12.60
N ILE A 231 -9.19 -3.58 -13.84
CA ILE A 231 -9.86 -2.85 -14.91
C ILE A 231 -10.91 -3.75 -15.52
N GLU A 232 -12.15 -3.29 -15.52
CA GLU A 232 -13.27 -3.90 -16.24
C GLU A 232 -13.59 -3.06 -17.48
N ILE A 233 -13.84 -3.72 -18.61
CA ILE A 233 -14.20 -3.02 -19.86
C ILE A 233 -15.69 -3.24 -20.13
N ARG A 234 -16.45 -2.15 -20.21
CA ARG A 234 -17.87 -2.15 -20.55
C ARG A 234 -18.10 -1.13 -21.67
N ASP A 235 -18.63 -1.55 -22.81
CA ASP A 235 -18.93 -0.67 -23.95
C ASP A 235 -17.78 0.26 -24.35
N GLU A 236 -16.55 -0.28 -24.48
CA GLU A 236 -15.30 0.45 -24.80
C GLU A 236 -14.81 1.44 -23.72
N ILE A 237 -15.48 1.47 -22.57
CA ILE A 237 -15.09 2.26 -21.40
C ILE A 237 -14.39 1.36 -20.38
N TYR A 238 -13.24 1.81 -19.90
CA TYR A 238 -12.45 1.21 -18.85
C TYR A 238 -12.93 1.71 -17.48
N TYR A 239 -13.29 0.77 -16.60
CA TYR A 239 -13.66 1.01 -15.22
C TYR A 239 -12.59 0.43 -14.32
N SER A 240 -11.77 1.31 -13.76
CA SER A 240 -10.72 0.96 -12.83
C SER A 240 -11.25 0.94 -11.39
N SER A 241 -10.92 -0.09 -10.64
CA SER A 241 -11.32 -0.20 -9.23
C SER A 241 -10.36 -1.05 -8.41
N PRO A 242 -10.08 -0.72 -7.14
CA PRO A 242 -9.27 -1.56 -6.29
C PRO A 242 -10.04 -2.79 -5.77
N GLY A 243 -9.33 -3.90 -5.59
CA GLY A 243 -9.85 -5.14 -5.03
C GLY A 243 -8.85 -5.90 -4.16
N ASN A 244 -9.33 -6.63 -3.15
CA ASN A 244 -8.52 -7.58 -2.34
C ASN A 244 -8.26 -8.88 -3.09
N ILE A 245 -7.50 -8.78 -4.17
CA ILE A 245 -7.31 -9.88 -5.11
C ILE A 245 -5.88 -10.40 -5.15
N GLY A 246 -4.92 -9.70 -4.55
CA GLY A 246 -3.52 -10.08 -4.60
C GLY A 246 -3.10 -11.01 -3.47
N LYS A 247 -2.19 -11.91 -3.79
CA LYS A 247 -1.36 -12.65 -2.84
C LYS A 247 0.07 -12.52 -3.32
N SER A 248 0.98 -12.17 -2.42
CA SER A 248 2.38 -12.07 -2.75
C SER A 248 3.24 -12.80 -1.74
N GLN A 249 4.36 -13.32 -2.20
CA GLN A 249 5.43 -13.81 -1.33
C GLN A 249 6.77 -13.44 -1.93
N PHE A 250 7.76 -13.25 -1.07
CA PHE A 250 9.12 -12.97 -1.51
C PHE A 250 10.13 -13.69 -0.64
N LEU A 251 11.27 -14.01 -1.25
CA LEU A 251 12.49 -14.42 -0.58
C LEU A 251 13.61 -13.50 -1.06
N SER A 252 14.26 -12.78 -0.13
CA SER A 252 15.37 -11.89 -0.48
C SER A 252 16.59 -12.12 0.37
N LEU A 253 17.76 -11.97 -0.24
CA LEU A 253 19.06 -11.92 0.40
C LEU A 253 19.66 -10.53 0.16
N VAL A 254 19.89 -9.80 1.24
CA VAL A 254 20.55 -8.49 1.22
C VAL A 254 21.91 -8.62 1.90
N ILE A 255 22.95 -8.17 1.21
CA ILE A 255 24.31 -8.07 1.74
C ILE A 255 24.72 -6.60 1.71
N GLN A 256 25.16 -6.11 2.86
CA GLN A 256 25.69 -4.76 3.00
C GLN A 256 27.08 -4.83 3.64
N SER A 257 28.02 -4.04 3.13
CA SER A 257 29.37 -3.99 3.67
C SER A 257 29.98 -2.60 3.56
N ASP A 258 30.63 -2.14 4.62
CA ASP A 258 31.28 -0.84 4.73
C ASP A 258 32.71 -1.06 5.23
N PHE A 259 33.72 -0.85 4.40
CA PHE A 259 35.11 -1.06 4.83
C PHE A 259 36.09 -0.06 4.23
N ASP A 260 37.10 0.27 5.02
CA ASP A 260 38.27 1.03 4.59
C ASP A 260 39.23 0.08 3.87
N VAL A 261 39.33 0.20 2.55
CA VAL A 261 40.28 -0.59 1.75
C VAL A 261 41.70 -0.09 2.01
N THR A 262 41.87 1.22 2.11
CA THR A 262 43.12 1.89 2.53
C THR A 262 42.79 3.14 3.35
N LYS A 263 43.80 3.80 3.92
CA LYS A 263 43.61 5.06 4.68
C LYS A 263 43.01 6.21 3.85
N TRP A 264 43.08 6.12 2.52
CA TRP A 264 42.60 7.13 1.59
C TRP A 264 41.40 6.65 0.76
N PHE A 265 40.96 5.41 0.92
CA PHE A 265 39.86 4.82 0.14
C PHE A 265 38.97 3.95 1.02
N SER A 266 37.69 4.30 1.07
CA SER A 266 36.65 3.47 1.68
C SER A 266 35.52 3.18 0.71
N THR A 267 34.88 2.03 0.89
CA THR A 267 33.80 1.57 0.02
C THR A 267 32.62 1.08 0.83
N SER A 268 31.43 1.39 0.33
CA SER A 268 30.15 0.86 0.81
C SER A 268 29.54 0.04 -0.33
N LEU A 269 29.34 -1.25 -0.09
CA LEU A 269 28.73 -2.19 -1.02
C LEU A 269 27.33 -2.55 -0.53
N PHE A 270 26.39 -2.57 -1.48
CA PHE A 270 25.03 -3.05 -1.27
C PHE A 270 24.67 -4.01 -2.39
N SER A 271 24.23 -5.21 -2.05
CA SER A 271 23.74 -6.20 -2.99
C SER A 271 22.41 -6.76 -2.51
N GLU A 272 21.48 -6.92 -3.43
CA GLU A 272 20.19 -7.56 -3.17
C GLU A 272 19.88 -8.58 -4.26
N ILE A 273 19.37 -9.73 -3.84
CA ILE A 273 18.79 -10.74 -4.70
C ILE A 273 17.41 -11.04 -4.12
N ALA A 274 16.36 -10.87 -4.91
CA ALA A 274 14.99 -11.09 -4.46
C ALA A 274 14.22 -11.92 -5.48
N HIS A 275 13.61 -13.02 -5.03
CA HIS A 275 12.60 -13.76 -5.80
C HIS A 275 11.23 -13.41 -5.26
N MET A 276 10.28 -13.13 -6.16
CA MET A 276 8.92 -12.75 -5.83
C MET A 276 7.94 -13.59 -6.63
N ASP A 277 6.90 -14.10 -5.95
CA ASP A 277 5.72 -14.68 -6.57
C ASP A 277 4.52 -13.79 -6.28
N PHE A 278 3.69 -13.63 -7.31
CA PHE A 278 2.43 -12.91 -7.23
C PHE A 278 1.33 -13.76 -7.86
N GLU A 279 0.22 -13.87 -7.13
CA GLU A 279 -0.99 -14.51 -7.60
C GLU A 279 -2.16 -13.55 -7.44
N SER A 280 -3.04 -13.50 -8.45
CA SER A 280 -4.28 -12.76 -8.34
C SER A 280 -5.43 -13.45 -9.07
N LYS A 281 -6.65 -13.32 -8.53
CA LYS A 281 -7.88 -13.76 -9.19
C LYS A 281 -8.58 -12.54 -9.78
N LEU A 282 -8.61 -12.45 -11.10
CA LEU A 282 -9.27 -11.38 -11.86
C LEU A 282 -10.47 -11.99 -12.59
N PHE A 283 -11.67 -11.73 -12.05
CA PHE A 283 -12.92 -12.33 -12.53
C PHE A 283 -12.86 -13.86 -12.55
N THR A 284 -12.87 -14.47 -13.75
CA THR A 284 -12.77 -15.91 -13.97
C THR A 284 -11.34 -16.42 -14.12
N GLU A 285 -10.37 -15.52 -14.28
CA GLU A 285 -8.98 -15.87 -14.55
C GLU A 285 -8.11 -15.81 -13.28
N ARG A 286 -7.09 -16.65 -13.27
CA ARG A 286 -6.04 -16.64 -12.25
C ARG A 286 -4.74 -16.18 -12.91
N LEU A 287 -4.27 -15.01 -12.52
CA LEU A 287 -2.97 -14.50 -12.91
C LEU A 287 -1.92 -15.01 -11.94
N GLN A 288 -0.85 -15.55 -12.48
CA GLN A 288 0.32 -15.95 -11.71
C GLN A 288 1.56 -15.40 -12.42
N SER A 289 2.43 -14.74 -11.65
CA SER A 289 3.68 -14.18 -12.13
C SER A 289 4.75 -14.41 -11.08
N SER A 290 5.95 -14.75 -11.52
CA SER A 290 7.11 -14.81 -10.66
C SER A 290 8.32 -14.18 -11.34
N GLY A 291 9.30 -13.75 -10.55
CA GLY A 291 10.50 -13.13 -11.08
C GLY A 291 11.59 -13.00 -10.04
N THR A 292 12.83 -13.05 -10.52
CA THR A 292 14.01 -12.76 -9.70
C THR A 292 14.64 -11.45 -10.14
N PHE A 293 14.92 -10.60 -9.17
CA PHE A 293 15.62 -9.33 -9.33
C PHE A 293 16.98 -9.40 -8.64
N TYR A 294 17.97 -8.74 -9.25
CA TYR A 294 19.32 -8.62 -8.73
C TYR A 294 19.73 -7.15 -8.81
N PHE A 295 20.31 -6.64 -7.74
CA PHE A 295 20.85 -5.28 -7.68
C PHE A 295 22.20 -5.27 -6.98
N LEU A 296 23.13 -4.50 -7.54
CA LEU A 296 24.44 -4.26 -6.96
C LEU A 296 24.74 -2.76 -7.06
N SER A 297 25.18 -2.19 -5.95
CA SER A 297 25.64 -0.81 -5.86
C SER A 297 26.92 -0.74 -5.04
N ALA A 298 27.83 0.12 -5.47
CA ALA A 298 29.06 0.42 -4.78
C ALA A 298 29.21 1.95 -4.71
N THR A 299 29.38 2.48 -3.49
CA THR A 299 29.70 3.88 -3.27
C THR A 299 31.12 3.97 -2.76
N ASN A 300 31.98 4.69 -3.49
CA ASN A 300 33.41 4.79 -3.21
C ASN A 300 33.71 6.19 -2.66
N ARG A 301 34.49 6.28 -1.59
CA ARG A 301 34.93 7.55 -1.01
C ARG A 301 36.45 7.62 -1.01
N PHE A 302 36.98 8.67 -1.63
CA PHE A 302 38.41 8.94 -1.68
C PHE A 302 38.76 10.16 -0.83
N LYS A 303 39.73 10.00 0.07
CA LYS A 303 40.27 11.06 0.92
C LYS A 303 41.59 11.54 0.32
N ILE A 304 41.57 12.74 -0.26
CA ILE A 304 42.71 13.31 -1.00
C ILE A 304 43.66 14.04 -0.04
N ASP A 305 43.12 14.75 0.96
CA ASP A 305 43.87 15.34 2.08
C ASP A 305 42.91 15.45 3.31
N LYS A 306 43.38 15.89 4.49
CA LYS A 306 42.56 16.06 5.70
C LYS A 306 41.32 16.94 5.51
N LYS A 307 41.27 17.77 4.46
CA LYS A 307 40.21 18.74 4.17
C LYS A 307 39.31 18.41 2.97
N TRP A 308 39.67 17.46 2.10
CA TRP A 308 38.95 17.23 0.84
C TRP A 308 38.56 15.76 0.66
N TYR A 309 37.28 15.52 0.35
CA TYR A 309 36.68 14.22 0.09
C TYR A 309 35.97 14.23 -1.27
N LEU A 310 36.20 13.21 -2.08
CA LEU A 310 35.40 12.92 -3.28
C LEU A 310 34.41 11.79 -2.94
N ARG A 311 33.15 11.96 -3.34
CA ARG A 311 32.06 10.97 -3.18
C ARG A 311 31.53 10.55 -4.54
#